data_AF-A0A975PHP1-F1
#
_entry.id   AF-A0A975PHP1-F1
#
_cell.length_a   1.000
_cell.length_b   1.000
_cell.length_c   1.000
_cell.angle_alpha   90.00
_cell.angle_beta   90.00
_cell.angle_gamma   90.00
#
_symmetry.space_group_name_H-M   'P 1'
#
loop_
_entity.id
_entity.type
_entity.pdbx_description
1 polymer ?
#
loop_
_entity_poly.entity_id
_entity_poly.type
_entity_poly.pdbx_seq_one_letter_code
_entity_poly.pdbx_strand_id
1 'polypeptide(L)'
;MRRYSLLGLISILLVGILYNSSAQPVKNIDADLLQEELLLLQAIEMGGFQMEEFNINKSGFIPNTFLTMEELEEKQTEIMDALNINGEVVRINMDEIQEYGHRDYFEDPLDIEAETILEQRVEDEGYHEIITFVPNEEGNVTVIKLLSTQIVGESETYIIVDIVENKRYKEIVDISNQVENILENYANEIQTTINLTGAHLGMLAKAEEKQKQEAIFSFLEAKKIEVLEDELFTSITAYSPLISSSINYGGRSVNLQLAMRYSEYEDKTYLWIANPLITTAY
;
A
#
# COMPACT_ATOMS: atom_id res chain seq x y z
N MET A 1 -19.81 -10.97 -13.15
CA MET A 1 -18.78 -9.98 -13.50
C MET A 1 -18.86 -8.86 -12.49
N ARG A 2 -17.90 -8.79 -11.56
CA ARG A 2 -17.73 -7.60 -10.72
C ARG A 2 -17.21 -6.49 -11.64
N ARG A 3 -17.80 -5.31 -11.56
CA ARG A 3 -17.42 -4.12 -12.32
C ARG A 3 -16.80 -3.14 -11.35
N TYR A 4 -15.62 -2.60 -11.65
CA TYR A 4 -14.97 -1.57 -10.85
C TYR A 4 -15.28 -0.22 -11.47
N SER A 5 -15.74 0.74 -10.66
CA SER A 5 -15.87 2.11 -11.16
C SER A 5 -14.48 2.75 -11.26
N LEU A 6 -14.19 3.37 -12.40
CA LEU A 6 -12.95 4.09 -12.67
C LEU A 6 -12.59 5.10 -11.55
N LEU A 7 -13.59 5.67 -10.88
CA LEU A 7 -13.43 6.59 -9.75
C LEU A 7 -12.90 5.94 -8.46
N GLY A 8 -13.29 4.70 -8.15
CA GLY A 8 -12.72 3.95 -7.02
C GLY A 8 -11.25 3.60 -7.27
N LEU A 9 -10.93 3.34 -8.53
CA LEU A 9 -9.63 3.05 -9.10
C LEU A 9 -8.69 4.28 -9.04
N ILE A 10 -9.21 5.47 -9.35
CA ILE A 10 -8.53 6.78 -9.22
C ILE A 10 -8.27 7.16 -7.75
N SER A 11 -9.09 6.67 -6.81
CA SER A 11 -8.87 6.93 -5.38
C SER A 11 -7.66 6.15 -4.83
N ILE A 12 -7.38 4.96 -5.37
CA ILE A 12 -6.17 4.15 -5.07
C ILE A 12 -4.91 4.86 -5.60
N LEU A 13 -5.00 5.49 -6.77
CA LEU A 13 -3.92 6.24 -7.41
C LEU A 13 -3.39 7.44 -6.60
N LEU A 14 -4.24 8.07 -5.77
CA LEU A 14 -3.88 9.32 -5.07
C LEU A 14 -3.24 9.13 -3.68
N VAL A 15 -3.43 7.96 -3.07
CA VAL A 15 -3.13 7.78 -1.64
C VAL A 15 -1.69 7.31 -1.38
N GLY A 16 -1.09 6.56 -2.31
CA GLY A 16 0.32 6.13 -2.20
C GLY A 16 1.36 7.24 -2.44
N ILE A 17 0.94 8.43 -2.89
CA ILE A 17 1.85 9.47 -3.41
C ILE A 17 2.29 10.48 -2.32
N LEU A 18 1.57 10.60 -1.21
CA LEU A 18 1.77 11.73 -0.27
C LEU A 18 2.90 11.56 0.76
N TYR A 19 3.60 10.42 0.81
CA TYR A 19 4.62 10.16 1.85
C TYR A 19 6.08 10.43 1.45
N ASN A 20 6.37 10.81 0.20
CA ASN A 20 7.75 10.98 -0.28
C ASN A 20 8.38 12.36 -0.01
N SER A 21 7.89 13.14 0.96
CA SER A 21 8.59 14.35 1.41
C SER A 21 8.73 14.38 2.93
N SER A 22 9.81 13.77 3.44
CA SER A 22 10.55 14.10 4.71
C SER A 22 10.93 12.91 5.61
N ALA A 23 10.46 11.69 5.38
CA ALA A 23 10.81 10.55 6.23
C ALA A 23 12.13 9.90 5.76
N GLN A 24 13.24 10.15 6.47
CA GLN A 24 14.47 9.38 6.28
C GLN A 24 14.36 8.06 7.06
N PRO A 25 14.48 6.89 6.41
CA PRO A 25 14.50 5.62 7.11
C PRO A 25 15.77 5.50 7.96
N VAL A 26 15.62 5.04 9.21
CA VAL A 26 16.76 4.64 10.04
C VAL A 26 16.79 3.12 10.09
N LYS A 27 17.76 2.50 9.42
CA LYS A 27 17.93 1.04 9.38
C LYS A 27 18.91 0.61 10.48
N ASN A 28 18.49 -0.31 11.34
CA ASN A 28 19.41 -1.19 12.06
C ASN A 28 19.55 -2.47 11.23
N ILE A 29 20.78 -2.77 10.80
CA ILE A 29 21.12 -3.97 10.06
C ILE A 29 21.21 -5.10 11.10
N ASP A 30 20.17 -5.93 11.18
CA ASP A 30 20.16 -7.36 11.58
C ASP A 30 18.75 -7.75 12.09
N ALA A 31 17.81 -8.00 11.17
CA ALA A 31 16.62 -8.83 11.42
C ALA A 31 16.02 -9.26 10.06
N ASP A 32 15.69 -10.54 9.91
CA ASP A 32 15.02 -11.09 8.72
C ASP A 32 13.67 -10.38 8.50
N LEU A 33 13.49 -9.72 7.35
CA LEU A 33 12.24 -9.10 6.90
C LEU A 33 11.05 -10.07 6.99
N LEU A 34 11.31 -11.37 6.78
CA LEU A 34 10.37 -12.48 6.91
C LEU A 34 9.61 -12.52 8.26
N GLN A 35 10.11 -11.83 9.28
CA GLN A 35 9.50 -11.76 10.60
C GLN A 35 8.41 -10.68 10.71
N GLU A 36 8.47 -9.59 9.95
CA GLU A 36 7.62 -8.42 10.21
C GLU A 36 6.16 -8.62 9.75
N GLU A 37 5.92 -9.14 8.54
CA GLU A 37 4.56 -9.47 8.08
C GLU A 37 3.91 -10.51 8.98
N LEU A 38 4.65 -11.58 9.33
CA LEU A 38 4.18 -12.62 10.23
C LEU A 38 3.90 -12.08 11.64
N LEU A 39 4.73 -11.14 12.12
CA LEU A 39 4.55 -10.49 13.40
C LEU A 39 3.26 -9.65 13.42
N LEU A 40 3.02 -8.84 12.39
CA LEU A 40 1.78 -8.05 12.30
C LEU A 40 0.53 -8.94 12.14
N LEU A 41 0.65 -10.06 11.41
CA LEU A 41 -0.44 -11.05 11.30
C LEU A 41 -0.77 -11.69 12.64
N GLN A 42 0.24 -12.14 13.39
CA GLN A 42 0.05 -12.68 14.74
C GLN A 42 -0.54 -11.63 15.67
N ALA A 43 -0.17 -10.36 15.51
CA ALA A 43 -0.75 -9.27 16.29
C ALA A 43 -2.27 -9.14 16.07
N ILE A 44 -2.76 -9.22 14.83
CA ILE A 44 -4.20 -9.25 14.52
C ILE A 44 -4.89 -10.42 15.24
N GLU A 45 -4.30 -11.62 15.19
CA GLU A 45 -4.82 -12.81 15.87
C GLU A 45 -4.87 -12.63 17.40
N MET A 46 -3.82 -12.02 17.99
CA MET A 46 -3.76 -11.70 19.42
C MET A 46 -4.83 -10.71 19.85
N GLY A 47 -5.22 -9.77 18.98
CA GLY A 47 -6.37 -8.89 19.18
C GLY A 47 -7.74 -9.59 19.03
N GLY A 48 -7.76 -10.83 18.55
CA GLY A 48 -8.97 -11.59 18.27
C GLY A 48 -9.77 -11.01 17.10
N PHE A 49 -9.09 -10.53 16.06
CA PHE A 49 -9.68 -10.09 14.80
C PHE A 49 -9.47 -11.16 13.73
N GLN A 50 -10.44 -11.29 12.82
CA GLN A 50 -10.30 -12.12 11.64
C GLN A 50 -9.67 -11.30 10.52
N MET A 51 -8.61 -11.82 9.90
CA MET A 51 -7.97 -11.19 8.75
C MET A 51 -8.93 -11.04 7.56
N GLU A 52 -9.00 -9.86 6.96
CA GLU A 52 -9.86 -9.55 5.80
C GLU A 52 -9.04 -9.11 4.57
N GLU A 53 -8.09 -8.19 4.73
CA GLU A 53 -7.35 -7.60 3.60
C GLU A 53 -5.93 -7.21 4.00
N PHE A 54 -4.94 -7.44 3.13
CA PHE A 54 -3.60 -6.86 3.30
C PHE A 54 -3.27 -5.93 2.14
N ASN A 55 -2.47 -4.90 2.44
CA ASN A 55 -1.82 -4.02 1.49
C ASN A 55 -0.31 -4.04 1.76
N ILE A 56 0.48 -4.34 0.74
CA ILE A 56 1.93 -4.24 0.76
C ILE A 56 2.35 -3.24 -0.30
N ASN A 57 3.01 -2.17 0.13
CA ASN A 57 3.64 -1.20 -0.72
C ASN A 57 5.16 -1.31 -0.57
N LYS A 58 5.86 -1.59 -1.66
CA LYS A 58 7.33 -1.53 -1.69
C LYS A 58 7.80 -0.55 -2.73
N SER A 59 8.79 0.26 -2.36
CA SER A 59 9.39 1.24 -3.26
C SER A 59 10.90 1.16 -3.26
N GLY A 60 11.49 1.15 -4.45
CA GLY A 60 12.92 1.27 -4.69
C GLY A 60 13.26 2.66 -5.22
N PHE A 61 14.27 3.29 -4.62
CA PHE A 61 14.81 4.59 -5.05
C PHE A 61 16.16 4.42 -5.75
N ILE A 62 16.29 5.01 -6.93
CA ILE A 62 17.50 4.98 -7.75
C ILE A 62 18.00 6.43 -7.92
N PRO A 63 19.00 6.85 -7.11
CA PRO A 63 19.50 8.22 -7.15
C PRO A 63 20.36 8.48 -8.39
N ASN A 64 20.35 9.72 -8.86
CA ASN A 64 21.13 10.21 -10.01
C ASN A 64 20.84 9.48 -11.33
N THR A 65 19.60 8.99 -11.49
CA THR A 65 19.18 8.20 -12.66
C THR A 65 17.92 8.80 -13.25
N PHE A 66 17.98 9.13 -14.54
CA PHE A 66 16.82 9.49 -15.35
C PHE A 66 16.71 8.47 -16.49
N LEU A 67 15.65 7.68 -16.49
CA LEU A 67 15.34 6.69 -17.50
C LEU A 67 14.48 7.27 -18.62
N THR A 68 14.77 6.86 -19.84
CA THR A 68 13.91 7.07 -21.01
C THR A 68 12.62 6.27 -20.90
N MET A 69 11.61 6.62 -21.68
CA MET A 69 10.34 5.88 -21.69
C MET A 69 10.54 4.41 -22.08
N GLU A 70 11.43 4.12 -23.03
CA GLU A 70 11.79 2.75 -23.43
C GLU A 70 12.40 1.95 -22.26
N GLU A 71 13.33 2.54 -21.51
CA GLU A 71 13.91 1.90 -20.32
C GLU A 71 12.90 1.68 -19.19
N LEU A 72 11.89 2.55 -19.06
CA LEU A 72 10.79 2.32 -18.11
C LEU A 72 9.89 1.16 -18.56
N GLU A 73 9.59 1.06 -19.85
CA GLU A 73 8.80 -0.06 -20.41
C GLU A 73 9.52 -1.41 -20.25
N GLU A 74 10.84 -1.44 -20.44
CA GLU A 74 11.65 -2.64 -20.17
C GLU A 74 11.49 -3.08 -18.71
N LYS A 75 11.65 -2.15 -17.75
CA LYS A 75 11.49 -2.45 -16.32
C LYS A 75 10.08 -2.85 -15.95
N GLN A 76 9.07 -2.21 -16.53
CA GLN A 76 7.67 -2.56 -16.33
C GLN A 76 7.43 -4.02 -16.73
N THR A 77 7.94 -4.42 -17.90
CA THR A 77 7.82 -5.78 -18.43
C THR A 77 8.51 -6.78 -17.52
N GLU A 78 9.74 -6.48 -17.07
CA GLU A 78 10.48 -7.31 -16.13
C GLU A 78 9.71 -7.52 -14.81
N ILE A 79 9.09 -6.48 -14.26
CA ILE A 79 8.27 -6.56 -13.04
C ILE A 79 7.01 -7.39 -13.29
N MET A 80 6.29 -7.14 -14.38
CA MET A 80 5.07 -7.87 -14.73
C MET A 80 5.35 -9.36 -14.91
N ASP A 81 6.41 -9.71 -15.66
CA ASP A 81 6.84 -11.08 -15.88
C ASP A 81 7.19 -11.77 -14.54
N ALA A 82 7.95 -11.08 -13.69
CA ALA A 82 8.35 -11.61 -12.40
C ALA A 82 7.16 -11.82 -11.44
N LEU A 83 6.08 -11.03 -11.57
CA LEU A 83 4.83 -11.19 -10.83
C LEU A 83 3.83 -12.14 -11.52
N ASN A 84 4.19 -12.74 -12.66
CA ASN A 84 3.30 -13.56 -13.50
C ASN A 84 2.03 -12.83 -13.97
N ILE A 85 2.11 -11.52 -14.13
CA ILE A 85 1.01 -10.69 -14.61
C ILE A 85 0.92 -10.84 -16.12
N ASN A 86 -0.20 -11.40 -16.58
CA ASN A 86 -0.51 -11.59 -17.99
C ASN A 86 -1.90 -11.03 -18.26
N GLY A 87 -2.05 -10.28 -19.34
CA GLY A 87 -3.35 -9.71 -19.70
C GLY A 87 -3.26 -8.76 -20.87
N GLU A 88 -4.42 -8.37 -21.38
CA GLU A 88 -4.51 -7.30 -22.36
C GLU A 88 -4.27 -5.95 -21.67
N VAL A 89 -3.27 -5.21 -22.15
CA VAL A 89 -2.96 -3.86 -21.68
C VAL A 89 -3.77 -2.86 -22.49
N VAL A 90 -4.73 -2.22 -21.84
CA VAL A 90 -5.49 -1.09 -22.37
C VAL A 90 -4.89 0.20 -21.86
N ARG A 91 -4.35 0.98 -22.78
CA ARG A 91 -3.80 2.31 -22.50
C ARG A 91 -4.94 3.31 -22.34
N ILE A 92 -4.89 4.05 -21.24
CA ILE A 92 -5.84 5.09 -20.90
C ILE A 92 -5.15 6.44 -21.08
N ASN A 93 -5.78 7.32 -21.87
CA ASN A 93 -5.40 8.71 -21.97
C ASN A 93 -6.27 9.56 -21.02
N MET A 94 -5.66 10.18 -20.02
CA MET A 94 -6.40 11.01 -19.04
C MET A 94 -6.99 12.27 -19.67
N ASP A 95 -6.41 12.77 -20.76
CA ASP A 95 -6.96 13.90 -21.51
C ASP A 95 -8.28 13.52 -22.21
N GLU A 96 -8.40 12.25 -22.64
CA GLU A 96 -9.64 11.72 -23.22
C GLU A 96 -10.72 11.52 -22.14
N ILE A 97 -10.35 11.11 -20.92
CA ILE A 97 -11.30 10.95 -19.80
C ILE A 97 -11.92 12.29 -19.38
N GLN A 98 -11.16 13.39 -19.39
CA GLN A 98 -11.73 14.72 -19.08
C GLN A 98 -12.80 15.15 -20.09
N GLU A 99 -12.72 14.73 -21.35
CA GLU A 99 -13.71 15.04 -22.37
C GLU A 99 -15.05 14.31 -22.15
N TYR A 100 -15.05 13.18 -21.43
CA TYR A 100 -16.25 12.47 -20.99
C TYR A 100 -16.96 13.12 -19.79
N GLY A 101 -16.34 14.11 -19.13
CA GLY A 101 -16.88 14.82 -17.95
C GLY A 101 -18.13 15.68 -18.18
N HIS A 102 -18.72 15.65 -19.37
CA HIS A 102 -19.92 16.42 -19.73
C HIS A 102 -21.12 15.57 -20.18
N ARG A 103 -21.07 14.23 -20.13
CA ARG A 103 -22.26 13.40 -20.33
C ARG A 103 -22.73 12.75 -19.04
N ASP A 104 -24.05 12.75 -18.90
CA ASP A 104 -24.83 12.36 -17.74
C ASP A 104 -24.30 11.13 -17.00
N TYR A 105 -24.26 11.23 -15.67
CA TYR A 105 -24.16 10.13 -14.72
C TYR A 105 -25.03 8.96 -15.20
N PHE A 106 -24.47 7.74 -15.22
CA PHE A 106 -25.11 6.40 -15.39
C PHE A 106 -24.62 5.52 -16.56
N GLU A 107 -23.61 5.90 -17.34
CA GLU A 107 -22.88 4.95 -18.19
C GLU A 107 -21.39 4.91 -17.82
N ASP A 108 -20.94 3.73 -17.40
CA ASP A 108 -19.55 3.40 -17.09
C ASP A 108 -18.68 3.66 -18.34
N PRO A 109 -17.70 4.59 -18.32
CA PRO A 109 -17.06 5.07 -19.55
C PRO A 109 -16.29 4.00 -20.32
N LEU A 110 -15.97 2.87 -19.69
CA LEU A 110 -15.39 1.72 -20.35
C LEU A 110 -15.97 0.43 -19.71
N ASP A 111 -16.48 -0.48 -20.53
CA ASP A 111 -16.84 -1.84 -20.13
C ASP A 111 -15.53 -2.65 -19.99
N ILE A 112 -14.72 -2.30 -19.00
CA ILE A 112 -13.42 -2.91 -18.74
C ILE A 112 -13.67 -4.25 -18.07
N GLU A 113 -13.21 -5.34 -18.69
CA GLU A 113 -13.29 -6.66 -18.06
C GLU A 113 -12.46 -6.66 -16.76
N ALA A 114 -12.87 -7.47 -15.78
CA ALA A 114 -12.25 -7.46 -14.45
C ALA A 114 -10.75 -7.85 -14.44
N GLU A 115 -10.22 -8.34 -15.56
CA GLU A 115 -8.82 -8.75 -15.76
C GLU A 115 -8.05 -7.85 -16.73
N THR A 116 -8.67 -6.79 -17.26
CA THR A 116 -7.97 -5.88 -18.17
C THR A 116 -6.94 -5.05 -17.42
N ILE A 117 -5.71 -5.06 -17.91
CA ILE A 117 -4.62 -4.26 -17.36
C ILE A 117 -4.79 -2.85 -17.88
N LEU A 118 -4.82 -1.87 -16.98
CA LEU A 118 -4.97 -0.46 -17.33
C LEU A 118 -3.63 0.23 -17.20
N GLU A 119 -3.27 1.02 -18.20
CA GLU A 119 -1.98 1.69 -18.21
C GLU A 119 -2.15 3.18 -18.52
N GLN A 120 -1.60 4.02 -17.65
CA GLN A 120 -1.44 5.45 -17.86
C GLN A 120 0.04 5.77 -18.08
N ARG A 121 0.32 6.70 -19.00
CA ARG A 121 1.67 7.14 -19.33
C ARG A 121 1.74 8.66 -19.42
N VAL A 122 2.85 9.23 -18.98
CA VAL A 122 3.19 10.65 -19.16
C VAL A 122 4.64 10.72 -19.62
N GLU A 123 4.89 11.44 -20.71
CA GLU A 123 6.23 11.68 -21.24
C GLU A 123 6.39 13.17 -21.55
N ASP A 124 7.13 13.86 -20.69
CA ASP A 124 7.42 15.28 -20.76
C ASP A 124 8.93 15.54 -20.56
N GLU A 125 9.39 16.76 -20.88
CA GLU A 125 10.80 17.13 -20.70
C GLU A 125 11.23 17.00 -19.23
N GLY A 126 12.10 16.03 -18.96
CA GLY A 126 12.59 15.74 -17.60
C GLY A 126 11.56 15.06 -16.70
N TYR A 127 10.48 14.49 -17.23
CA TYR A 127 9.48 13.76 -16.46
C TYR A 127 8.90 12.61 -17.29
N HIS A 128 9.13 11.37 -16.86
CA HIS A 128 8.52 10.18 -17.46
C HIS A 128 7.83 9.36 -16.38
N GLU A 129 6.63 8.88 -16.67
CA GLU A 129 5.82 8.09 -15.75
C GLU A 129 5.05 7.00 -16.47
N ILE A 130 5.03 5.80 -15.87
CA ILE A 130 4.14 4.70 -16.24
C ILE A 130 3.41 4.26 -14.97
N ILE A 131 2.09 4.21 -15.02
CA ILE A 131 1.27 3.61 -13.97
C ILE A 131 0.46 2.47 -14.57
N THR A 132 0.66 1.28 -14.05
CA THR A 132 -0.01 0.05 -14.45
C THR A 132 -0.92 -0.39 -13.33
N PHE A 133 -2.19 -0.59 -13.64
CA PHE A 133 -3.19 -1.10 -12.71
C PHE A 133 -3.66 -2.46 -13.19
N VAL A 134 -3.58 -3.45 -12.30
CA VAL A 134 -3.81 -4.86 -12.59
C VAL A 134 -4.87 -5.36 -11.62
N PRO A 135 -6.16 -5.26 -11.97
CA PRO A 135 -7.23 -5.86 -11.19
C PRO A 135 -7.31 -7.36 -11.46
N ASN A 136 -7.91 -8.10 -10.53
CA ASN A 136 -8.38 -9.46 -10.79
C ASN A 136 -9.85 -9.63 -10.42
N GLU A 137 -10.45 -10.75 -10.83
CA GLU A 137 -11.87 -11.05 -10.57
C GLU A 137 -12.23 -11.14 -9.08
N GLU A 138 -11.26 -11.43 -8.23
CA GLU A 138 -11.46 -11.65 -6.79
C GLU A 138 -11.53 -10.35 -5.99
N GLY A 139 -11.17 -9.21 -6.58
CA GLY A 139 -11.09 -7.93 -5.88
C GLY A 139 -9.68 -7.53 -5.46
N ASN A 140 -8.66 -8.30 -5.85
CA ASN A 140 -7.27 -7.92 -5.62
C ASN A 140 -6.82 -6.94 -6.69
N VAL A 141 -5.86 -6.12 -6.32
CA VAL A 141 -5.30 -5.07 -7.17
C VAL A 141 -3.80 -5.06 -6.98
N THR A 142 -3.06 -5.08 -8.08
CA THR A 142 -1.64 -4.72 -8.11
C THR A 142 -1.47 -3.42 -8.90
N VAL A 143 -0.73 -2.47 -8.34
CA VAL A 143 -0.33 -1.23 -9.00
C VAL A 143 1.18 -1.21 -9.13
N ILE A 144 1.68 -1.03 -10.35
CA ILE A 144 3.10 -0.81 -10.64
C ILE A 144 3.23 0.63 -11.11
N LYS A 145 4.00 1.43 -10.38
CA LYS A 145 4.29 2.81 -10.74
C LYS A 145 5.78 3.00 -10.93
N LEU A 146 6.15 3.49 -12.11
CA LEU A 146 7.50 3.87 -12.48
C LEU A 146 7.52 5.37 -12.73
N LEU A 147 8.39 6.08 -12.02
CA LEU A 147 8.52 7.54 -12.14
C LEU A 147 10.00 7.89 -12.28
N SER A 148 10.34 8.62 -13.32
CA SER A 148 11.69 9.12 -13.58
C SER A 148 11.63 10.62 -13.79
N THR A 149 12.40 11.38 -13.01
CA THR A 149 12.42 12.84 -13.06
C THR A 149 13.83 13.38 -13.20
N GLN A 150 13.97 14.51 -13.89
CA GLN A 150 15.19 15.27 -14.02
C GLN A 150 14.87 16.75 -13.78
N ILE A 151 15.16 17.22 -12.57
CA ILE A 151 14.93 18.60 -12.15
C ILE A 151 16.28 19.21 -11.81
N VAL A 152 16.69 20.24 -12.56
CA VAL A 152 17.84 21.14 -12.30
C VAL A 152 19.04 20.44 -11.63
N GLY A 153 19.68 19.51 -12.36
CA GLY A 153 20.93 18.86 -11.94
C GLY A 153 20.76 17.65 -11.01
N GLU A 154 19.53 17.33 -10.60
CA GLU A 154 19.19 16.12 -9.87
C GLU A 154 18.29 15.23 -10.74
N SER A 155 18.63 13.94 -10.80
CA SER A 155 17.87 12.93 -11.54
C SER A 155 17.51 11.81 -10.59
N GLU A 156 16.27 11.37 -10.64
CA GLU A 156 15.74 10.42 -9.66
C GLU A 156 14.77 9.48 -10.36
N THR A 157 14.88 8.19 -10.05
CA THR A 157 13.92 7.18 -10.48
C THR A 157 13.35 6.45 -9.27
N TYR A 158 12.03 6.24 -9.29
CA TYR A 158 11.27 5.50 -8.31
C TYR A 158 10.55 4.34 -8.99
N ILE A 159 10.65 3.17 -8.39
CA ILE A 159 9.89 1.97 -8.76
C ILE A 159 9.03 1.61 -7.56
N ILE A 160 7.71 1.61 -7.73
CA ILE A 160 6.75 1.37 -6.65
C ILE A 160 5.85 0.23 -7.08
N VAL A 161 5.69 -0.76 -6.20
CA VAL A 161 4.74 -1.87 -6.36
C VAL A 161 3.82 -1.89 -5.15
N ASP A 162 2.53 -1.75 -5.39
CA ASP A 162 1.47 -1.74 -4.38
C ASP A 162 0.51 -2.89 -4.63
N ILE A 163 0.36 -3.80 -3.68
CA ILE A 163 -0.48 -5.00 -3.81
C ILE A 163 -1.51 -5.00 -2.70
N VAL A 164 -2.79 -5.02 -3.08
CA VAL A 164 -3.95 -5.16 -2.18
C VAL A 164 -4.62 -6.49 -2.48
N GLU A 165 -4.78 -7.36 -1.48
CA GLU A 165 -5.56 -8.58 -1.64
C GLU A 165 -6.51 -8.87 -0.48
N ASN A 166 -7.67 -9.43 -0.84
CA ASN A 166 -8.77 -9.77 0.06
C ASN A 166 -8.72 -11.24 0.55
N LYS A 167 -7.50 -11.81 0.72
CA LYS A 167 -7.30 -13.25 0.96
C LYS A 167 -6.67 -13.61 2.30
N ARG A 168 -6.93 -14.86 2.70
CA ARG A 168 -6.37 -15.55 3.88
C ARG A 168 -4.85 -15.48 3.84
N TYR A 169 -4.24 -15.06 4.95
CA TYR A 169 -2.82 -14.80 5.27
C TYR A 169 -1.69 -15.69 4.69
N LYS A 170 -1.98 -16.76 3.94
CA LYS A 170 -0.99 -17.78 3.54
C LYS A 170 0.05 -17.32 2.54
N GLU A 171 -0.21 -16.24 1.79
CA GLU A 171 0.63 -15.82 0.66
C GLU A 171 1.28 -14.44 0.88
N ILE A 172 0.96 -13.74 1.97
CA ILE A 172 1.45 -12.37 2.26
C ILE A 172 2.97 -12.32 2.25
N VAL A 173 3.61 -13.28 2.94
CA VAL A 173 5.08 -13.37 3.04
C VAL A 173 5.69 -13.68 1.68
N ASP A 174 5.09 -14.60 0.92
CA ASP A 174 5.61 -15.00 -0.39
C ASP A 174 5.52 -13.84 -1.39
N ILE A 175 4.40 -13.14 -1.42
CA ILE A 175 4.17 -11.93 -2.24
C ILE A 175 5.15 -10.82 -1.84
N SER A 176 5.29 -10.54 -0.54
CA SER A 176 6.21 -9.52 -0.03
C SER A 176 7.66 -9.81 -0.47
N ASN A 177 8.11 -11.06 -0.31
CA ASN A 177 9.45 -11.49 -0.72
C ASN A 177 9.64 -11.44 -2.24
N GLN A 178 8.62 -11.82 -3.01
CA GLN A 178 8.68 -11.76 -4.47
C GLN A 178 8.90 -10.33 -4.95
N VAL A 179 8.13 -9.36 -4.43
CA VAL A 179 8.29 -7.94 -4.77
C VAL A 179 9.67 -7.42 -4.33
N GLU A 180 10.14 -7.80 -3.15
CA GLU A 180 11.46 -7.39 -2.66
C GLU A 180 12.59 -7.89 -3.56
N ASN A 181 12.62 -9.18 -3.87
CA ASN A 181 13.61 -9.77 -4.77
C ASN A 181 13.63 -9.11 -6.16
N ILE A 182 12.47 -8.65 -6.65
CA ILE A 182 12.39 -7.90 -7.91
C ILE A 182 13.07 -6.53 -7.75
N LEU A 183 12.72 -5.78 -6.70
CA LEU A 183 13.21 -4.43 -6.47
C LEU A 183 14.71 -4.37 -6.10
N GLU A 184 15.25 -5.42 -5.48
CA GLU A 184 16.68 -5.53 -5.16
C GLU A 184 17.59 -5.49 -6.41
N ASN A 185 17.04 -5.81 -7.59
CA ASN A 185 17.78 -5.69 -8.86
C ASN A 185 17.97 -4.23 -9.30
N TYR A 186 17.21 -3.28 -8.74
CA TYR A 186 17.21 -1.90 -9.17
C TYR A 186 17.67 -0.92 -8.07
N ALA A 187 17.33 -1.19 -6.82
CA ALA A 187 17.59 -0.29 -5.70
C ALA A 187 18.31 -1.00 -4.56
N ASN A 188 19.27 -0.32 -3.95
CA ASN A 188 19.99 -0.83 -2.76
C ASN A 188 19.16 -0.71 -1.48
N GLU A 189 18.22 0.22 -1.46
CA GLU A 189 17.32 0.45 -0.34
C GLU A 189 15.88 0.35 -0.83
N ILE A 190 15.15 -0.57 -0.22
CA ILE A 190 13.72 -0.78 -0.45
C ILE A 190 12.99 -0.27 0.78
N GLN A 191 12.04 0.63 0.58
CA GLN A 191 11.10 1.04 1.61
C GLN A 191 9.86 0.18 1.51
N THR A 192 9.46 -0.39 2.64
CA THR A 192 8.27 -1.24 2.76
C THR A 192 7.26 -0.55 3.66
N THR A 193 6.02 -0.50 3.22
CA THR A 193 4.86 -0.22 4.06
C THR A 193 3.92 -1.41 3.99
N ILE A 194 3.51 -1.91 5.15
CA ILE A 194 2.53 -3.00 5.27
C ILE A 194 1.34 -2.43 6.02
N ASN A 195 0.12 -2.68 5.52
CA ASN A 195 -1.12 -2.38 6.21
C ASN A 195 -2.01 -3.62 6.19
N LEU A 196 -2.40 -4.09 7.37
CA LEU A 196 -3.25 -5.27 7.52
C LEU A 196 -4.59 -4.86 8.14
N THR A 197 -5.68 -5.29 7.52
CA THR A 197 -7.04 -5.06 7.97
C THR A 197 -7.63 -6.35 8.55
N GLY A 198 -8.01 -6.30 9.82
CA GLY A 198 -8.80 -7.32 10.51
C GLY A 198 -10.21 -6.81 10.85
N ALA A 199 -11.15 -7.73 11.03
CA ALA A 199 -12.51 -7.42 11.44
C ALA A 199 -12.99 -8.26 12.63
N HIS A 200 -13.86 -7.65 13.41
CA HIS A 200 -14.63 -8.27 14.48
C HIS A 200 -16.11 -7.96 14.25
N LEU A 201 -16.98 -8.96 14.45
CA LEU A 201 -18.42 -8.77 14.28
C LEU A 201 -19.00 -7.88 15.39
N GLY A 202 -19.78 -6.87 15.02
CA GLY A 202 -20.44 -5.94 15.92
C GLY A 202 -19.54 -4.83 16.48
N MET A 203 -20.18 -3.90 17.19
CA MET A 203 -19.51 -2.83 17.94
C MET A 203 -18.86 -3.38 19.21
N LEU A 204 -17.60 -3.02 19.44
CA LEU A 204 -16.90 -3.33 20.69
C LEU A 204 -17.26 -2.33 21.79
N ALA A 205 -17.48 -2.83 23.01
CA ALA A 205 -17.51 -1.96 24.18
C ALA A 205 -16.11 -1.37 24.40
N LYS A 206 -16.00 -0.10 24.84
CA LYS A 206 -14.70 0.58 25.02
C LYS A 206 -13.70 -0.17 25.91
N ALA A 207 -14.19 -0.91 26.92
CA ALA A 207 -13.33 -1.74 27.76
C ALA A 207 -12.74 -2.95 27.00
N GLU A 208 -13.54 -3.56 26.11
CA GLU A 208 -13.12 -4.67 25.26
C GLU A 208 -12.17 -4.20 24.16
N GLU A 209 -12.46 -3.05 23.54
CA GLU A 209 -11.57 -2.37 22.58
C GLU A 209 -10.18 -2.18 23.18
N LYS A 210 -10.11 -1.61 24.41
CA LYS A 210 -8.86 -1.38 25.14
C LYS A 210 -8.15 -2.68 25.50
N GLN A 211 -8.88 -3.73 25.87
CA GLN A 211 -8.30 -5.04 26.15
C GLN A 211 -7.64 -5.65 24.91
N LYS A 212 -8.30 -5.57 23.75
CA LYS A 212 -7.78 -6.07 22.47
C LYS A 212 -6.56 -5.27 22.02
N GLN A 213 -6.61 -3.94 22.11
CA GLN A 213 -5.45 -3.07 21.86
C GLN A 213 -4.27 -3.47 22.76
N GLU A 214 -4.49 -3.64 24.06
CA GLU A 214 -3.41 -3.98 24.99
C GLU A 214 -2.79 -5.35 24.72
N ALA A 215 -3.59 -6.32 24.29
CA ALA A 215 -3.07 -7.63 23.84
C ALA A 215 -2.13 -7.47 22.63
N ILE A 216 -2.51 -6.64 21.65
CA ILE A 216 -1.70 -6.34 20.46
C ILE A 216 -0.40 -5.64 20.87
N PHE A 217 -0.47 -4.54 21.62
CA PHE A 217 0.71 -3.77 22.01
C PHE A 217 1.66 -4.56 22.91
N SER A 218 1.12 -5.38 23.82
CA SER A 218 1.93 -6.25 24.68
C SER A 218 2.66 -7.32 23.87
N PHE A 219 1.99 -7.95 22.90
CA PHE A 219 2.60 -8.93 22.01
C PHE A 219 3.73 -8.32 21.17
N LEU A 220 3.52 -7.09 20.68
CA LEU A 220 4.52 -6.36 19.87
C LEU A 220 5.60 -5.66 20.71
N GLU A 221 5.60 -5.78 22.03
CA GLU A 221 6.46 -4.98 22.93
C GLU A 221 6.40 -3.47 22.63
N ALA A 222 5.25 -3.00 22.14
CA ALA A 222 5.12 -1.71 21.50
C ALA A 222 4.72 -0.62 22.51
N LYS A 223 5.44 0.50 22.46
CA LYS A 223 5.18 1.68 23.29
C LYS A 223 4.37 2.70 22.51
N LYS A 224 3.19 3.04 23.04
CA LYS A 224 2.33 4.11 22.50
C LYS A 224 3.04 5.46 22.58
N ILE A 225 3.02 6.20 21.47
CA ILE A 225 3.65 7.52 21.31
C ILE A 225 2.59 8.61 21.22
N GLU A 226 1.53 8.35 20.47
CA GLU A 226 0.38 9.23 20.29
C GLU A 226 -0.90 8.40 20.26
N VAL A 227 -1.98 8.94 20.83
CA VAL A 227 -3.31 8.32 20.85
C VAL A 227 -4.33 9.38 20.49
N LEU A 228 -5.12 9.11 19.46
CA LEU A 228 -6.31 9.86 19.06
C LEU A 228 -7.51 8.95 19.30
N GLU A 229 -8.42 9.33 20.19
CA GLU A 229 -9.59 8.51 20.56
C GLU A 229 -10.86 9.37 20.46
N ASP A 230 -11.89 8.82 19.83
CA ASP A 230 -13.25 9.33 19.74
C ASP A 230 -14.24 8.18 20.03
N GLU A 231 -15.55 8.44 20.03
CA GLU A 231 -16.58 7.45 20.34
C GLU A 231 -16.53 6.26 19.38
N LEU A 232 -16.37 6.51 18.07
CA LEU A 232 -16.42 5.49 17.01
C LEU A 232 -15.05 5.09 16.45
N PHE A 233 -13.98 5.75 16.89
CA PHE A 233 -12.68 5.65 16.27
C PHE A 233 -11.51 5.78 17.26
N THR A 234 -10.45 5.00 17.05
CA THR A 234 -9.18 5.14 17.77
C THR A 234 -8.01 5.03 16.79
N SER A 235 -7.01 5.92 16.85
CA SER A 235 -5.70 5.83 16.17
C SER A 235 -4.59 5.87 17.21
N ILE A 236 -3.61 4.98 17.10
CA ILE A 236 -2.48 4.91 18.01
C ILE A 236 -1.20 4.76 17.21
N THR A 237 -0.33 5.74 17.29
CA THR A 237 1.04 5.66 16.76
C THR A 237 1.96 5.17 17.86
N ALA A 238 2.84 4.22 17.53
CA ALA A 238 3.69 3.51 18.48
C ALA A 238 5.07 3.18 17.91
N TYR A 239 5.93 2.71 18.79
CA TYR A 239 7.22 2.13 18.45
C TYR A 239 7.33 0.73 19.06
N SER A 240 7.65 -0.27 18.23
CA SER A 240 7.98 -1.63 18.63
C SER A 240 9.48 -1.89 18.39
N PRO A 241 10.21 -2.46 19.36
CA PRO A 241 11.58 -2.91 19.15
C PRO A 241 11.66 -4.20 18.29
N LEU A 242 10.54 -4.89 18.05
CA LEU A 242 10.48 -6.11 17.25
C LEU A 242 10.40 -5.82 15.74
N ILE A 243 10.25 -4.55 15.37
CA ILE A 243 10.19 -4.07 14.00
C ILE A 243 11.48 -3.29 13.72
N SER A 244 12.23 -3.73 12.70
CA SER A 244 13.60 -3.30 12.42
C SER A 244 13.70 -1.90 11.83
N SER A 245 12.72 -1.51 11.02
CA SER A 245 12.65 -0.22 10.36
C SER A 245 11.86 0.79 11.20
N SER A 246 12.19 2.07 11.10
CA SER A 246 11.38 3.14 11.67
C SER A 246 11.56 4.45 10.92
N ILE A 247 10.55 5.32 11.02
CA ILE A 247 10.57 6.67 10.46
C ILE A 247 10.60 7.70 11.59
N ASN A 248 11.06 8.91 11.27
CA ASN A 248 10.98 10.04 12.18
C ASN A 248 9.63 10.76 11.98
N TYR A 249 8.82 10.79 13.03
CA TYR A 249 7.54 11.49 13.07
C TYR A 249 7.50 12.42 14.28
N GLY A 250 7.43 13.74 14.04
CA GLY A 250 7.42 14.73 15.11
C GLY A 250 8.65 14.68 16.04
N GLY A 251 9.82 14.30 15.52
CA GLY A 251 11.05 14.14 16.30
C GLY A 251 11.14 12.84 17.10
N ARG A 252 10.24 11.88 16.86
CA ARG A 252 10.18 10.58 17.52
C ARG A 252 10.31 9.45 16.50
N SER A 253 10.97 8.37 16.87
CA SER A 253 10.98 7.14 16.07
C SER A 253 9.62 6.46 16.18
N VAL A 254 8.98 6.19 15.05
CA VAL A 254 7.71 5.44 14.97
C VAL A 254 7.84 4.36 13.92
N ASN A 255 7.22 3.20 14.16
CA ASN A 255 7.24 2.08 13.22
C ASN A 255 6.00 1.18 13.30
N LEU A 256 4.97 1.65 14.00
CA LEU A 256 3.72 0.94 14.15
C LEU A 256 2.59 1.96 14.27
N GLN A 257 1.51 1.75 13.53
CA GLN A 257 0.24 2.41 13.76
C GLN A 257 -0.87 1.39 13.86
N LEU A 258 -1.78 1.60 14.82
CA LEU A 258 -2.98 0.81 15.01
C LEU A 258 -4.18 1.75 14.93
N ALA A 259 -5.16 1.44 14.10
CA ALA A 259 -6.42 2.15 14.07
C ALA A 259 -7.60 1.19 14.24
N MET A 260 -8.68 1.64 14.86
CA MET A 260 -9.91 0.87 15.01
C MET A 260 -11.12 1.76 14.72
N ARG A 261 -12.08 1.25 13.93
CA ARG A 261 -13.31 1.97 13.61
C ARG A 261 -14.50 1.02 13.54
N TYR A 262 -15.62 1.40 14.13
CA TYR A 262 -16.88 0.69 13.92
C TYR A 262 -17.59 1.16 12.64
N SER A 263 -18.05 0.21 11.83
CA SER A 263 -18.89 0.41 10.66
C SER A 263 -20.32 -0.06 10.97
N GLU A 264 -21.24 0.89 11.10
CA GLU A 264 -22.68 0.59 11.27
C GLU A 264 -23.28 -0.11 10.05
N TYR A 265 -22.76 0.17 8.85
CA TYR A 265 -23.27 -0.40 7.59
C TYR A 265 -23.06 -1.91 7.52
N GLU A 266 -21.90 -2.39 7.99
CA GLU A 266 -21.52 -3.80 7.92
C GLU A 266 -21.64 -4.52 9.26
N ASP A 267 -22.00 -3.78 10.31
CA ASP A 267 -21.99 -4.22 11.71
C ASP A 267 -20.67 -4.91 12.07
N LYS A 268 -19.55 -4.21 11.81
CA LYS A 268 -18.19 -4.71 12.06
C LYS A 268 -17.34 -3.63 12.72
N THR A 269 -16.51 -4.02 13.68
CA THR A 269 -15.38 -3.22 14.12
C THR A 269 -14.13 -3.64 13.35
N TYR A 270 -13.56 -2.71 12.60
CA TYR A 270 -12.32 -2.90 11.87
C TYR A 270 -11.11 -2.56 12.74
N LEU A 271 -10.02 -3.27 12.49
CA LEU A 271 -8.68 -3.04 13.01
C LEU A 271 -7.76 -2.88 11.81
N TRP A 272 -7.03 -1.78 11.75
CA TRP A 272 -5.87 -1.61 10.89
C TRP A 272 -4.61 -1.67 11.73
N ILE A 273 -3.63 -2.43 11.27
CA ILE A 273 -2.28 -2.42 11.83
C ILE A 273 -1.28 -2.22 10.71
N ALA A 274 -0.42 -1.22 10.83
CA ALA A 274 0.52 -0.87 9.78
C ALA A 274 1.94 -0.64 10.30
N ASN A 275 2.89 -0.96 9.44
CA ASN A 275 4.28 -0.58 9.56
C ASN A 275 4.66 0.31 8.37
N PRO A 276 5.24 1.50 8.57
CA PRO A 276 5.32 2.24 9.84
C PRO A 276 4.01 2.97 10.19
N LEU A 277 3.22 3.37 9.19
CA LEU A 277 1.98 4.15 9.33
C LEU A 277 0.92 3.63 8.35
N ILE A 278 -0.35 3.85 8.69
CA ILE A 278 -1.46 3.53 7.80
C ILE A 278 -1.52 4.61 6.71
N THR A 279 -1.39 4.18 5.47
CA THR A 279 -1.43 5.06 4.30
C THR A 279 -2.83 5.16 3.70
N THR A 280 -3.72 4.21 3.97
CA THR A 280 -5.09 4.18 3.43
C THR A 280 -6.09 4.94 4.31
N ALA A 281 -7.21 5.34 3.71
CA ALA A 281 -8.33 5.88 4.48
C ALA A 281 -9.04 4.78 5.26
N TYR A 282 -9.41 5.06 6.52
CA TYR A 282 -10.04 4.11 7.43
C TYR A 282 -11.07 4.76 8.33
#